data_AF-A0A7Y9E7P6-F1
#
_entry.id   AF-A0A7Y9E7P6-F1
#
_cell.length_a   1.000
_cell.length_b   1.000
_cell.length_c   1.000
_cell.angle_alpha   90.00
_cell.angle_beta   90.00
_cell.angle_gamma   90.00
#
_symmetry.space_group_name_H-M   'P 1'
#
loop_
_entity.id
_entity.type
_entity.pdbx_description
1 polymer ?
#
loop_
_entity_poly.entity_id
_entity_poly.type
_entity_poly.pdbx_seq_one_letter_code
_entity_poly.pdbx_strand_id
1 'polypeptide(L)'
;MLTLTENARDILRKVPHQPELGPGAGLRISRSQAGDGVFLTSLTHAPRRGDEVLDDDGARVFLGPLAAERYDGGRLDARTDPQGRIEFVVRRAS
;
A
#
# COMPACT_ATOMS: atom_id res chain seq x y z
N MET A 1 1.32 12.14 -7.33
CA MET A 1 1.05 11.29 -6.16
C MET A 1 0.43 9.97 -6.61
N LEU A 2 0.66 8.86 -5.89
CA LEU A 2 -0.04 7.59 -6.11
C LEU A 2 -1.55 7.77 -5.85
N THR A 3 -2.40 7.06 -6.61
CA THR A 3 -3.85 7.02 -6.40
C THR A 3 -4.35 5.60 -6.11
N LEU A 4 -5.51 5.45 -5.48
CA LEU A 4 -6.12 4.15 -5.21
C LEU A 4 -7.27 3.89 -6.18
N THR A 5 -7.45 2.64 -6.59
CA THR A 5 -8.74 2.18 -7.13
C THR A 5 -9.77 2.06 -6.01
N GLU A 6 -11.05 2.08 -6.38
CA GLU A 6 -12.15 1.83 -5.46
C GLU A 6 -11.97 0.50 -4.71
N ASN A 7 -11.60 -0.57 -5.42
CA ASN A 7 -11.37 -1.87 -4.78
C ASN A 7 -10.19 -1.86 -3.79
N ALA A 8 -9.09 -1.18 -4.13
CA ALA A 8 -7.96 -1.03 -3.21
C ALA A 8 -8.36 -0.27 -1.95
N ARG A 9 -9.08 0.84 -2.13
CA ARG A 9 -9.60 1.67 -1.03
C ARG A 9 -10.53 0.87 -0.11
N ASP A 10 -11.52 0.15 -0.67
CA ASP A 10 -12.49 -0.60 0.12
C ASP A 10 -11.85 -1.72 0.95
N ILE A 11 -10.81 -2.36 0.41
CA ILE A 11 -10.03 -3.36 1.15
C ILE A 11 -9.20 -2.67 2.24
N LEU A 12 -8.48 -1.60 1.91
CA LEU A 12 -7.55 -0.95 2.83
C LEU A 12 -8.24 -0.21 3.97
N ARG A 13 -9.47 0.29 3.78
CA ARG A 13 -10.28 0.86 4.87
C ARG A 13 -10.56 -0.11 6.00
N LYS A 14 -10.52 -1.42 5.74
CA LYS A 14 -10.76 -2.45 6.76
C LYS A 14 -9.53 -2.74 7.61
N VAL A 15 -8.34 -2.42 7.11
CA VAL A 15 -7.06 -2.73 7.77
C VAL A 15 -6.94 -2.08 9.16
N PRO A 16 -7.27 -0.79 9.37
CA PRO A 16 -7.23 -0.17 10.69
C PRO A 16 -8.19 -0.77 11.72
N HIS A 17 -9.22 -1.47 11.26
CA HIS A 17 -10.25 -2.08 12.11
C HIS A 17 -9.92 -3.53 12.50
N GLN A 18 -8.84 -4.09 11.96
CA GLN A 18 -8.39 -5.43 12.35
C GLN A 18 -7.79 -5.39 13.76
N PRO A 19 -8.29 -6.21 14.71
CA PRO A 19 -7.87 -6.17 16.11
C PRO A 19 -6.36 -6.33 16.32
N GLU A 20 -5.73 -7.12 15.46
CA GLU A 20 -4.30 -7.43 15.49
C GLU A 20 -3.41 -6.32 14.94
N LEU A 21 -3.96 -5.36 14.17
CA LEU A 21 -3.20 -4.28 13.53
C LEU A 21 -3.46 -2.91 14.18
N GLY A 22 -4.72 -2.60 14.48
CA GLY A 22 -5.12 -1.39 15.18
C GLY A 22 -5.27 -0.13 14.31
N PRO A 23 -5.74 0.98 14.91
CA PRO A 23 -6.25 2.15 14.20
C PRO A 23 -5.17 3.00 13.52
N GLY A 24 -3.89 2.65 13.62
CA GLY A 24 -2.76 3.26 12.90
C GLY A 24 -2.37 2.52 11.61
N ALA A 25 -2.89 1.31 11.41
CA ALA A 25 -2.42 0.40 10.39
C ALA A 25 -2.77 0.76 8.95
N GLY A 26 -1.96 0.27 8.03
CA GLY A 26 -2.12 0.46 6.59
C GLY A 26 -1.22 -0.47 5.78
N LEU A 27 -1.25 -0.31 4.46
CA LEU A 27 -0.37 -1.01 3.53
C LEU A 27 0.92 -0.23 3.33
N ARG A 28 2.07 -0.84 3.58
CA ARG A 28 3.36 -0.26 3.27
C ARG A 28 3.95 -0.86 2.00
N ILE A 29 4.37 -0.01 1.07
CA ILE A 29 5.12 -0.35 -0.14
C ILE A 29 6.54 0.17 0.01
N SER A 30 7.53 -0.71 -0.08
CA SER A 30 8.93 -0.29 0.00
C SER A 30 9.86 -1.22 -0.74
N ARG A 31 11.03 -0.70 -1.12
CA ARG A 31 12.08 -1.52 -1.72
C ARG A 31 12.54 -2.61 -0.73
N SER A 32 12.66 -3.83 -1.24
CA SER A 32 13.24 -4.99 -0.57
C SER A 32 14.64 -4.67 -0.09
N GLN A 33 14.97 -5.13 1.12
CA GLN A 33 16.31 -4.98 1.69
C GLN A 33 17.30 -6.02 1.14
N ALA A 34 16.83 -7.02 0.39
CA ALA A 34 17.67 -8.06 -0.22
C ALA A 34 18.55 -7.53 -1.37
N GLY A 35 18.40 -6.26 -1.77
CA GLY A 35 19.22 -5.62 -2.80
C GLY A 35 18.82 -5.96 -4.24
N ASP A 36 17.81 -6.81 -4.43
CA ASP A 36 17.29 -7.28 -5.73
C ASP A 36 16.53 -6.21 -6.55
N GLY A 37 16.30 -5.01 -5.98
CA GLY A 37 15.53 -3.97 -6.66
C GLY A 37 14.02 -4.16 -6.62
N VAL A 38 13.53 -5.21 -5.96
CA VAL A 38 12.10 -5.54 -5.89
C VAL A 38 11.40 -4.60 -4.89
N PHE A 39 10.15 -4.26 -5.17
CA PHE A 39 9.26 -3.59 -4.22
C PHE A 39 8.31 -4.58 -3.60
N LEU A 40 8.14 -4.50 -2.28
CA LEU A 40 7.30 -5.40 -1.50
C LEU A 40 6.17 -4.62 -0.85
N THR A 41 5.02 -5.28 -0.72
CA THR A 41 3.85 -4.85 0.03
C THR A 41 3.78 -5.57 1.37
N SER A 42 3.41 -4.86 2.43
CA SER A 42 3.23 -5.46 3.76
C SER A 42 2.20 -4.66 4.55
N LEU A 43 1.35 -5.32 5.33
CA LEU A 43 0.54 -4.64 6.33
C LEU A 43 1.42 -4.26 7.52
N THR A 44 1.23 -3.05 8.04
CA THR A 44 2.00 -2.55 9.17
C THR A 44 1.16 -1.65 10.05
N HIS A 45 1.52 -1.57 11.34
CA HIS A 45 0.79 -0.81 12.35
C HIS A 45 0.91 0.71 12.19
N ALA A 46 1.94 1.20 11.51
CA ALA A 46 2.23 2.63 11.36
C ALA A 46 3.26 2.88 10.23
N PRO A 47 3.31 4.10 9.67
CA PRO A 47 4.35 4.48 8.73
C PRO A 47 5.73 4.50 9.41
N ARG A 48 6.78 4.35 8.60
CA ARG A 48 8.16 4.58 9.03
C ARG A 48 8.57 6.02 8.73
N ARG A 49 9.63 6.48 9.40
CA ARG A 49 10.22 7.80 9.12
C ARG A 49 10.62 7.90 7.65
N GLY A 50 10.14 8.96 6.98
CA GLY A 50 10.42 9.21 5.56
C GLY A 50 9.46 8.49 4.61
N ASP A 51 8.51 7.69 5.12
CA ASP A 51 7.43 7.23 4.27
C ASP A 51 6.51 8.42 3.92
N GLU A 52 6.09 8.51 2.66
CA GLU A 52 4.96 9.34 2.24
C GLU A 52 3.66 8.63 2.63
N VAL A 53 2.72 9.39 3.22
CA VAL A 53 1.46 8.84 3.73
C VAL A 53 0.32 9.31 2.82
N LEU A 54 -0.36 8.34 2.23
CA LEU A 54 -1.61 8.54 1.50
C LEU A 54 -2.75 8.00 2.35
N ASP A 55 -3.72 8.86 2.66
CA ASP A 55 -4.96 8.50 3.35
C ASP A 55 -6.14 8.88 2.45
N ASP A 56 -6.91 7.88 2.03
CA ASP A 56 -8.08 8.03 1.18
C ASP A 56 -9.31 7.50 1.91
N ASP A 57 -9.86 8.36 2.78
CA ASP A 57 -11.02 8.09 3.62
C ASP A 57 -10.82 6.79 4.45
N GLY A 58 -9.72 6.76 5.21
CA GLY A 58 -9.33 5.65 6.08
C GLY A 58 -8.52 4.55 5.40
N ALA A 59 -8.44 4.53 4.06
CA ALA A 59 -7.52 3.66 3.34
C ALA A 59 -6.11 4.24 3.38
N ARG A 60 -5.25 3.68 4.25
CA ARG A 60 -3.89 4.17 4.42
C ARG A 60 -2.85 3.37 3.65
N VAL A 61 -2.03 4.08 2.89
CA VAL A 61 -0.86 3.56 2.18
C VAL A 61 0.38 4.34 2.60
N PHE A 62 1.45 3.63 2.95
CA PHE A 62 2.74 4.17 3.32
C PHE A 62 3.77 3.83 2.24
N LEU A 63 4.29 4.86 1.56
CA LEU A 63 5.25 4.72 0.48
C LEU A 63 6.65 5.03 1.02
N GLY A 64 7.53 4.02 1.10
CA GLY A 64 8.93 4.30 1.38
C GLY A 64 9.53 5.24 0.31
N PRO A 65 10.60 5.99 0.60
CA PRO A 65 11.10 7.06 -0.27
C PRO A 65 11.28 6.64 -1.74
N LEU A 66 11.93 5.50 -1.98
CA LEU A 66 12.14 4.97 -3.33
C LEU A 66 10.84 4.51 -4.01
N ALA A 67 9.84 4.08 -3.23
CA ALA A 67 8.53 3.69 -3.76
C ALA A 67 7.71 4.92 -4.14
N ALA A 68 7.76 5.99 -3.33
CA ALA A 68 7.12 7.26 -3.63
C ALA A 68 7.61 7.81 -4.98
N GLU A 69 8.93 7.88 -5.18
CA GLU A 69 9.54 8.28 -6.46
C GLU A 69 9.16 7.33 -7.61
N ARG A 70 9.20 6.00 -7.35
CA ARG A 70 8.97 4.99 -8.39
C ARG A 70 7.52 4.88 -8.83
N TYR A 71 6.57 5.31 -8.01
CA TYR A 71 5.14 5.18 -8.28
C TYR A 71 4.41 6.52 -8.25
N ASP A 72 5.14 7.63 -8.32
CA ASP A 72 4.53 8.94 -8.50
C ASP A 72 3.68 8.98 -9.78
N GLY A 73 2.48 9.55 -9.65
CA GLY A 73 1.42 9.54 -10.66
C GLY A 73 0.80 8.16 -10.92
N GLY A 74 1.20 7.13 -10.18
CA GLY A 74 0.73 5.77 -10.34
C GLY A 74 -0.68 5.51 -9.81
N ARG A 75 -1.08 4.23 -9.90
CA ARG A 75 -2.35 3.74 -9.34
C ARG A 75 -2.17 2.39 -8.67
N LEU A 76 -2.55 2.29 -7.41
CA LEU A 76 -2.63 1.04 -6.65
C LEU A 76 -4.01 0.42 -6.85
N ASP A 77 -4.02 -0.83 -7.30
CA ASP A 77 -5.20 -1.67 -7.42
C ASP A 77 -5.10 -2.84 -6.43
N ALA A 78 -6.24 -3.39 -6.04
CA ALA A 78 -6.31 -4.64 -5.29
C ALA A 78 -7.17 -5.61 -6.07
N ARG A 79 -6.82 -6.89 -6.03
CA ARG A 79 -7.52 -7.96 -6.75
C ARG A 79 -7.61 -9.17 -5.85
N THR A 80 -8.70 -9.91 -5.95
CA THR A 80 -8.81 -11.20 -5.30
C THR A 80 -8.44 -12.25 -6.34
N ASP A 81 -7.46 -13.10 -6.03
CA ASP A 81 -7.09 -14.22 -6.88
C ASP A 81 -8.16 -15.34 -6.82
N PRO A 82 -8.08 -16.37 -7.68
CA PRO A 82 -9.04 -17.47 -7.67
C PRO A 82 -9.09 -18.27 -6.36
N GLN A 83 -8.08 -18.14 -5.50
CA GLN A 83 -7.98 -18.81 -4.19
C GLN A 83 -8.52 -17.92 -3.05
N GLY A 84 -9.05 -16.74 -3.36
CA GLY A 84 -9.59 -15.81 -2.37
C GLY A 84 -8.53 -14.94 -1.70
N ARG A 85 -7.28 -14.96 -2.16
CA ARG A 85 -6.20 -14.13 -1.60
C ARG A 85 -6.21 -12.76 -2.23
N ILE A 86 -5.93 -11.75 -1.42
CA ILE A 86 -5.82 -10.36 -1.88
C ILE A 86 -4.41 -10.14 -2.43
N GLU A 87 -4.34 -9.71 -3.68
CA GLU A 87 -3.13 -9.25 -4.35
C GLU A 87 -3.20 -7.74 -4.60
N PHE A 88 -2.16 -7.03 -4.20
CA PHE A 88 -2.01 -5.61 -4.47
C PHE A 88 -1.12 -5.40 -5.70
N VAL A 89 -1.57 -4.57 -6.63
CA VAL A 89 -0.90 -4.33 -7.92
C VAL A 89 -0.66 -2.83 -8.10
N VAL A 90 0.60 -2.42 -8.27
CA VAL A 90 0.96 -1.01 -8.45
C VAL A 90 1.30 -0.67 -9.89
N ARG A 91 0.45 0.17 -10.48
CA ARG A 91 0.50 0.88 -11.76
C ARG A 91 1.43 2.09 -11.78
N ARG A 92 2.26 2.34 -12.80
CA ARG A 92 2.58 3.75 -13.14
C ARG A 92 1.49 4.29 -14.08
N ALA A 93 1.24 5.59 -14.06
CA ALA A 93 0.53 6.24 -15.16
C ALA A 93 1.39 6.13 -16.43
N SER A 94 0.71 5.85 -17.54
CA SER A 94 1.27 5.85 -18.90
C SER A 94 1.66 7.26 -19.34
#